data_AF-A0A957Z5Q6-F1
#
_entry.id   AF-A0A957Z5Q6-F1
#
_cell.length_a   1.000
_cell.length_b   1.000
_cell.length_c   1.000
_cell.angle_alpha   90.00
_cell.angle_beta   90.00
_cell.angle_gamma   90.00
#
_symmetry.space_group_name_H-M   'P 1'
#
loop_
_entity.id
_entity.type
_entity.pdbx_description
1 polymer ?
#
loop_
_entity_poly.entity_id
_entity_poly.type
_entity_poly.pdbx_seq_one_letter_code
_entity_poly.pdbx_strand_id
1 'polypeptide(L)'
;MTQSSSRQLSRRVVFPLLLIVLLAGFGLRVWNLNFDRGIGSHPDERSTACFYATTIALPASWDEFRDPQRSPMNPLWDLQQQRPRSFTYGHLPLYMGVAMGDLFHAAAPVAGALGAPAETVDLMERADSACDAIAVAGRFTIALLDTLTIFLLYLLGSRMFGRGGGLLAATFYAFSAQAI
;
A
#
# COMPACT_ATOMS: atom_id res chain seq x y z
N MET A 1 -40.16 25.72 -5.99
CA MET A 1 -38.94 24.91 -5.78
C MET A 1 -39.17 23.54 -6.42
N THR A 2 -38.70 23.38 -7.65
CA THR A 2 -38.82 22.12 -8.40
C THR A 2 -37.86 21.10 -7.82
N GLN A 3 -38.39 20.09 -7.12
CA GLN A 3 -37.62 18.89 -6.83
C GLN A 3 -37.31 18.22 -8.18
N SER A 4 -36.10 18.44 -8.70
CA SER A 4 -35.56 17.61 -9.76
C SER A 4 -35.46 16.20 -9.20
N SER A 5 -36.44 15.35 -9.53
CA SER A 5 -36.40 13.91 -9.32
C SER A 5 -35.29 13.36 -10.21
N SER A 6 -34.03 13.54 -9.79
CA SER A 6 -32.88 12.94 -10.45
C SER A 6 -33.10 11.43 -10.43
N ARG A 7 -33.37 10.86 -11.61
CA ARG A 7 -33.49 9.40 -11.78
C ARG A 7 -32.19 8.78 -11.28
N GLN A 8 -32.20 8.24 -10.07
CA GLN A 8 -31.04 7.57 -9.52
C GLN A 8 -30.80 6.28 -10.32
N LEU A 9 -29.54 6.06 -10.70
CA LEU A 9 -29.13 4.83 -11.37
C LEU A 9 -29.52 3.60 -10.53
N SER A 10 -29.96 2.55 -11.20
CA SER A 10 -30.30 1.28 -10.57
C SER A 10 -29.07 0.62 -9.96
N ARG A 11 -29.21 0.05 -8.76
CA ARG A 11 -28.13 -0.71 -8.08
C ARG A 11 -27.58 -1.84 -8.95
N ARG A 12 -28.44 -2.47 -9.75
CA ARG A 12 -28.06 -3.55 -10.68
C ARG A 12 -27.09 -3.11 -11.77
N VAL A 13 -27.09 -1.81 -12.11
CA VAL A 13 -26.14 -1.23 -13.07
C VAL A 13 -24.92 -0.68 -12.35
N VAL A 14 -25.14 -0.05 -11.19
CA VAL A 14 -24.09 0.65 -10.45
C VAL A 14 -23.04 -0.32 -9.90
N PHE A 15 -23.45 -1.45 -9.30
CA PHE A 15 -22.48 -2.35 -8.68
C PHE A 15 -21.53 -3.03 -9.69
N PRO A 16 -21.99 -3.55 -10.84
CA PRO A 16 -21.08 -4.05 -11.87
C PRO A 16 -20.13 -2.98 -12.40
N LEU A 17 -20.62 -1.77 -12.64
CA LEU A 17 -19.77 -0.67 -13.11
C LEU A 17 -18.73 -0.27 -12.07
N LEU A 18 -19.12 -0.17 -10.80
CA LEU A 18 -18.20 0.10 -9.71
C LEU A 18 -17.13 -0.98 -9.60
N LEU A 19 -17.51 -2.26 -9.72
CA LEU A 19 -16.56 -3.37 -9.71
C LEU A 19 -15.55 -3.26 -10.86
N ILE A 20 -16.01 -2.93 -12.07
CA ILE A 20 -15.13 -2.71 -13.22
C ILE A 20 -14.16 -1.56 -12.94
N VAL A 21 -14.64 -0.45 -12.37
CA VAL A 21 -13.81 0.71 -12.01
C VAL A 21 -12.77 0.33 -10.95
N LEU A 22 -13.15 -0.45 -9.94
CA LEU A 22 -12.22 -0.91 -8.90
C LEU A 22 -11.16 -1.85 -9.47
N LEU A 23 -11.54 -2.80 -10.33
CA LEU A 23 -10.60 -3.73 -10.97
C LEU A 23 -9.66 -3.02 -11.93
N ALA A 24 -10.17 -2.09 -12.74
CA ALA A 24 -9.34 -1.28 -13.63
C ALA A 24 -8.38 -0.40 -12.82
N GLY A 25 -8.90 0.26 -11.78
CA GLY A 25 -8.11 1.11 -10.89
C GLY A 25 -7.01 0.33 -10.16
N PHE A 26 -7.31 -0.85 -9.63
CA PHE A 26 -6.31 -1.74 -9.02
C PHE A 26 -5.30 -2.22 -10.06
N GLY A 27 -5.76 -2.69 -11.21
CA GLY A 27 -4.91 -3.19 -12.29
C GLY A 27 -3.90 -2.17 -12.76
N LEU A 28 -4.31 -0.90 -12.93
CA LEU A 28 -3.40 0.20 -13.29
C LEU A 28 -2.35 0.49 -12.20
N ARG A 29 -2.72 0.30 -10.92
CA ARG A 29 -1.88 0.60 -9.76
C ARG A 29 -0.81 -0.45 -9.50
N VAL A 30 -1.12 -1.71 -9.82
CA VAL A 30 -0.16 -2.82 -9.72
C VAL A 30 0.56 -3.09 -11.05
N TRP A 31 0.20 -2.37 -12.11
CA TRP A 31 0.87 -2.48 -13.39
C TRP A 31 2.32 -2.03 -13.26
N ASN A 32 3.26 -2.95 -13.47
CA ASN A 32 4.69 -2.68 -13.37
C ASN A 32 5.12 -2.14 -11.99
N LEU A 33 4.66 -2.78 -10.91
CA LEU A 33 4.94 -2.37 -9.53
C LEU A 33 6.45 -2.23 -9.20
N ASN A 34 7.30 -3.05 -9.82
CA ASN A 34 8.77 -2.96 -9.74
C ASN A 34 9.36 -2.08 -10.86
N PHE A 35 8.78 -0.90 -11.11
CA PHE A 35 9.13 -0.07 -12.27
C PHE A 35 10.59 0.40 -12.29
N ASP A 36 11.21 0.58 -11.12
CA ASP A 36 12.59 1.02 -10.95
C ASP A 36 13.60 -0.13 -10.85
N ARG A 37 13.14 -1.38 -10.94
CA ARG A 37 13.98 -2.59 -10.97
C ARG A 37 14.98 -2.67 -9.81
N GLY A 38 14.56 -2.24 -8.62
CA GLY A 38 15.38 -2.26 -7.40
C GLY A 38 16.49 -1.19 -7.32
N ILE A 39 16.51 -0.20 -8.22
CA ILE A 39 17.48 0.90 -8.19
C ILE A 39 17.20 1.86 -7.02
N GLY A 40 15.94 1.98 -6.57
CA GLY A 40 15.55 2.95 -5.55
C GLY A 40 15.73 4.38 -6.05
N SER A 41 15.16 4.67 -7.22
CA SER A 41 15.33 5.97 -7.91
C SER A 41 14.72 7.13 -7.11
N HIS A 42 13.63 6.87 -6.39
CA HIS A 42 12.99 7.88 -5.56
C HIS A 42 13.71 8.00 -4.21
N PRO A 43 14.29 9.16 -3.85
CA PRO A 43 15.14 9.29 -2.67
C PRO A 43 14.40 9.01 -1.36
N ASP A 44 13.13 9.42 -1.27
CA ASP A 44 12.33 9.24 -0.05
C ASP A 44 11.90 7.80 0.20
N GLU A 45 11.54 7.08 -0.86
CA GLU A 45 11.22 5.66 -0.78
C GLU A 45 12.46 4.85 -0.45
N ARG A 46 13.58 5.13 -1.14
CA ARG A 46 14.87 4.50 -0.84
C ARG A 46 15.29 4.75 0.60
N SER A 47 15.12 5.97 1.10
CA SER A 47 15.37 6.27 2.51
C SER A 47 14.52 5.38 3.42
N THR A 48 13.19 5.39 3.22
CA THR A 48 12.25 4.61 4.02
C THR A 48 12.53 3.11 3.98
N ALA A 49 12.70 2.53 2.79
CA ALA A 49 12.89 1.10 2.62
C ALA A 49 14.30 0.64 3.05
N CYS A 50 15.36 1.33 2.61
CA CYS A 50 16.74 0.85 2.80
C CYS A 50 17.38 1.28 4.13
N PHE A 51 16.94 2.38 4.74
CA PHE A 51 17.52 2.85 6.00
C PHE A 51 16.62 2.61 7.20
N TYR A 52 15.29 2.54 7.00
CA TYR A 52 14.34 2.40 8.10
C TYR A 52 13.67 1.02 8.14
N ALA A 53 13.01 0.59 7.07
CA ALA A 53 12.17 -0.61 7.08
C ALA A 53 12.97 -1.87 7.45
N THR A 54 14.18 -2.03 6.91
CA THR A 54 15.10 -3.15 7.21
C THR A 54 15.55 -3.23 8.67
N THR A 55 15.35 -2.17 9.46
CA THR A 55 15.71 -2.12 10.88
C THR A 55 14.53 -2.36 11.81
N ILE A 56 13.30 -2.38 11.27
CA ILE A 56 12.09 -2.58 12.07
C ILE A 56 11.88 -4.08 12.28
N ALA A 57 11.72 -4.49 13.53
CA ALA A 57 11.38 -5.85 13.90
C ALA A 57 10.39 -5.88 15.07
N LEU A 58 9.76 -7.03 15.28
CA LEU A 58 8.91 -7.25 16.44
C LEU A 58 9.77 -7.32 17.73
N PRO A 59 9.31 -6.66 18.81
CA PRO A 59 9.99 -6.72 20.09
C PRO A 59 9.80 -8.10 20.73
N ALA A 60 10.80 -8.58 21.46
CA ALA A 60 10.74 -9.83 22.21
C ALA A 60 9.84 -9.73 23.45
N SER A 61 9.58 -8.52 23.95
CA SER A 61 8.76 -8.29 25.14
C SER A 61 8.11 -6.90 25.17
N TRP A 62 7.09 -6.75 26.01
CA TRP A 62 6.49 -5.44 26.28
C TRP A 62 7.48 -4.44 26.89
N ASP A 63 8.41 -4.91 27.73
CA ASP A 63 9.44 -4.06 28.34
C ASP A 63 10.42 -3.50 27.31
N GLU A 64 10.75 -4.29 26.29
CA GLU A 64 11.56 -3.81 25.17
C GLU A 64 10.76 -2.85 24.28
N PHE A 65 9.49 -3.15 24.01
CA PHE A 65 8.63 -2.29 23.20
C PHE A 65 8.46 -0.88 23.79
N ARG A 66 8.23 -0.79 25.11
CA ARG A 66 7.94 0.48 25.80
C ARG A 66 9.17 1.35 26.03
N ASP A 67 10.38 0.81 25.88
CA ASP A 67 11.63 1.55 26.03
C ASP A 67 12.06 2.13 24.66
N PRO A 68 12.01 3.47 24.46
CA PRO A 68 12.33 4.08 23.17
C PRO A 68 13.77 3.83 22.69
N GLN A 69 14.71 3.52 23.58
CA GLN A 69 16.12 3.29 23.22
C GLN A 69 16.44 1.81 22.96
N ARG A 70 15.49 0.92 23.25
CA ARG A 70 15.65 -0.53 23.05
C ARG A 70 14.67 -1.10 22.04
N SER A 71 13.52 -0.47 21.85
CA SER A 71 12.47 -0.96 20.99
C SER A 71 12.92 -1.01 19.52
N PRO A 72 12.96 -2.21 18.88
CA PRO A 72 13.26 -2.34 17.45
C PRO A 72 12.15 -1.75 16.57
N MET A 73 10.99 -1.44 17.15
CA MET A 73 9.91 -0.77 16.45
C MET A 73 10.10 0.75 16.37
N ASN A 74 11.05 1.34 17.09
CA ASN A 74 11.22 2.80 17.10
C ASN A 74 12.09 3.28 15.91
N PRO A 75 11.51 3.93 14.87
CA PRO A 75 12.29 4.39 13.72
C PRO A 75 13.20 5.60 14.04
N LEU A 76 12.99 6.25 15.19
CA LEU A 76 13.70 7.46 15.62
C LEU A 76 14.97 7.16 16.43
N TRP A 77 15.26 5.89 16.71
CA TRP A 77 16.45 5.46 17.44
C TRP A 77 17.21 4.41 16.65
N ASP A 78 18.51 4.63 16.42
CA ASP A 78 19.38 3.66 15.79
C ASP A 78 19.94 2.70 16.84
N LEU A 79 19.45 1.46 16.85
CA LEU A 79 19.92 0.44 17.80
C LEU A 79 21.36 -0.01 17.56
N GLN A 80 21.88 0.08 16.33
CA GLN A 80 23.26 -0.30 16.03
C GLN A 80 24.25 0.78 16.48
N GLN A 81 23.89 2.05 16.27
CA GLN A 81 24.75 3.19 16.53
C GLN A 81 24.47 3.87 17.88
N GLN A 82 23.42 3.43 18.59
CA GLN A 82 23.00 3.93 19.89
C GLN A 82 22.83 5.46 19.90
N ARG A 83 22.19 6.00 18.84
CA ARG A 83 21.97 7.43 18.69
C ARG A 83 20.57 7.75 18.11
N PRO A 84 20.04 8.96 18.38
CA PRO A 84 18.85 9.44 17.69
C PRO A 84 19.07 9.51 16.18
N ARG A 85 18.03 9.20 15.41
CA ARG A 85 17.99 9.41 13.96
C ARG A 85 16.66 10.02 13.52
N SER A 86 16.65 10.65 12.36
CA SER A 86 15.51 11.44 11.89
C SER A 86 14.70 10.72 10.83
N PHE A 87 13.48 10.28 11.18
CA PHE A 87 12.53 9.74 10.21
C PHE A 87 11.45 10.79 9.88
N THR A 88 11.27 11.07 8.58
CA THR A 88 10.41 12.18 8.11
C THR A 88 8.93 11.82 8.06
N TYR A 89 8.59 10.52 8.01
CA TYR A 89 7.22 10.04 7.79
C TYR A 89 6.60 9.47 9.07
N GLY A 90 5.34 9.08 8.97
CA GLY A 90 4.61 8.43 10.07
C GLY A 90 5.04 6.98 10.27
N HIS A 91 4.94 6.52 11.51
CA HIS A 91 5.21 5.12 11.88
C HIS A 91 4.25 4.14 11.18
N LEU A 92 2.98 4.53 11.02
CA LEU A 92 1.95 3.68 10.44
C LEU A 92 2.27 3.25 8.98
N PRO A 93 2.55 4.16 8.02
CA PRO A 93 2.98 3.77 6.68
C PRO A 93 4.21 2.85 6.68
N LEU A 94 5.20 3.13 7.53
CA LEU A 94 6.40 2.31 7.65
C LEU A 94 6.05 0.88 8.10
N TYR A 95 5.27 0.74 9.17
CA TYR A 95 4.89 -0.56 9.71
C TYR A 95 4.00 -1.35 8.74
N MET A 96 3.10 -0.68 8.01
CA MET A 96 2.30 -1.35 6.99
C MET A 96 3.19 -1.93 5.86
N GLY A 97 4.20 -1.19 5.42
CA GLY A 97 5.15 -1.66 4.41
C GLY A 97 5.98 -2.85 4.89
N VAL A 98 6.53 -2.79 6.11
CA VAL A 98 7.27 -3.89 6.73
C VAL A 98 6.37 -5.13 6.89
N ALA A 99 5.16 -4.96 7.42
CA ALA A 99 4.22 -6.06 7.59
C ALA A 99 3.80 -6.70 6.26
N MET A 100 3.69 -5.92 5.18
CA MET A 100 3.45 -6.47 3.84
C MET A 100 4.67 -7.23 3.31
N GLY A 101 5.88 -6.75 3.62
CA GLY A 101 7.13 -7.45 3.32
C GLY A 101 7.18 -8.83 3.97
N ASP A 102 6.91 -8.90 5.28
CA ASP A 102 6.82 -10.14 6.04
C ASP A 102 5.73 -11.08 5.46
N LEU A 103 4.59 -10.52 5.05
CA LEU A 103 3.51 -11.28 4.42
C LEU A 103 3.93 -11.84 3.06
N PHE A 104 4.65 -11.06 2.24
CA PHE A 104 5.18 -11.52 0.96
C PHE A 104 6.15 -12.68 1.17
N HIS A 105 7.09 -12.54 2.11
CA HIS A 105 8.03 -13.60 2.49
C HIS A 105 7.29 -14.88 2.92
N ALA A 106 6.33 -14.76 3.84
CA ALA A 106 5.54 -15.90 4.30
C ALA A 106 4.70 -16.56 3.20
N ALA A 107 4.25 -15.79 2.21
CA ALA A 107 3.44 -16.27 1.10
C ALA A 107 4.26 -16.82 -0.08
N ALA A 108 5.58 -16.61 -0.12
CA ALA A 108 6.43 -17.00 -1.26
C ALA A 108 6.34 -18.50 -1.62
N PRO A 109 6.35 -19.45 -0.66
CA PRO A 109 6.21 -20.87 -0.98
C PRO A 109 4.86 -21.22 -1.62
N VAL A 110 3.79 -20.54 -1.18
CA VAL A 110 2.44 -20.72 -1.72
C VAL A 110 2.36 -20.15 -3.14
N ALA A 111 2.96 -18.98 -3.38
CA ALA A 111 3.03 -18.39 -4.71
C ALA A 111 3.78 -19.32 -5.69
N GLY A 112 4.89 -19.91 -5.27
CA GLY A 112 5.62 -20.91 -6.04
C GLY A 112 4.78 -22.16 -6.34
N ALA A 113 4.05 -22.68 -5.34
CA ALA A 113 3.14 -23.83 -5.52
C ALA A 113 1.98 -23.55 -6.49
N LEU A 114 1.53 -22.29 -6.57
CA LEU A 114 0.49 -21.84 -7.51
C LEU A 114 1.02 -21.53 -8.92
N GLY A 115 2.32 -21.70 -9.16
CA GLY A 115 2.94 -21.47 -10.47
C GLY A 115 3.23 -20.00 -10.77
N ALA A 116 3.44 -19.16 -9.76
CA ALA A 116 3.91 -17.79 -9.97
C ALA A 116 5.30 -17.78 -10.66
N PRO A 117 5.63 -16.74 -11.43
CA PRO A 117 6.94 -16.62 -12.06
C PRO A 117 8.08 -16.66 -11.03
N ALA A 118 9.21 -17.30 -11.38
CA ALA A 118 10.36 -17.45 -10.48
C ALA A 118 10.90 -16.10 -9.98
N GLU A 119 10.89 -15.07 -10.82
CA GLU A 119 11.29 -13.70 -10.43
C GLU A 119 10.37 -13.11 -9.35
N THR A 120 9.07 -13.40 -9.42
CA THR A 120 8.11 -12.96 -8.40
C THR A 120 8.33 -13.69 -7.08
N VAL A 121 8.60 -15.00 -7.14
CA VAL A 121 8.89 -15.80 -5.94
C VAL A 121 10.18 -15.35 -5.27
N ASP A 122 11.27 -15.16 -6.03
CA ASP A 122 12.54 -14.63 -5.50
C ASP A 122 12.37 -13.27 -4.83
N LEU A 123 11.60 -12.37 -5.45
CA LEU A 123 11.26 -11.08 -4.86
C LEU A 123 10.52 -11.25 -3.54
N MET A 124 9.51 -12.13 -3.50
CA MET A 124 8.73 -12.40 -2.29
C MET A 124 9.61 -13.00 -1.18
N GLU A 125 10.48 -13.96 -1.50
CA GLU A 125 11.40 -14.59 -0.54
C GLU A 125 12.34 -13.58 0.14
N ARG A 126 12.69 -12.48 -0.52
CA ARG A 126 13.57 -11.44 0.03
C ARG A 126 12.83 -10.26 0.66
N ALA A 127 11.50 -10.26 0.64
CA ALA A 127 10.68 -9.10 1.00
C ALA A 127 10.66 -8.76 2.50
N ASP A 128 11.25 -9.58 3.36
CA ASP A 128 11.41 -9.33 4.81
C ASP A 128 12.70 -8.57 5.14
N SER A 129 13.70 -8.61 4.26
CA SER A 129 15.09 -8.24 4.59
C SER A 129 15.77 -7.39 3.54
N ALA A 130 15.47 -7.58 2.26
CA ALA A 130 16.05 -6.81 1.17
C ALA A 130 15.23 -5.55 0.89
N CYS A 131 15.88 -4.39 0.89
CA CYS A 131 15.14 -3.13 0.82
C CYS A 131 14.44 -2.88 -0.53
N ASP A 132 14.98 -3.42 -1.63
CA ASP A 132 14.33 -3.38 -2.94
C ASP A 132 13.03 -4.19 -2.94
N ALA A 133 13.04 -5.37 -2.30
CA ALA A 133 11.86 -6.23 -2.20
C ALA A 133 10.81 -5.66 -1.22
N ILE A 134 11.26 -5.12 -0.08
CA ILE A 134 10.39 -4.39 0.87
C ILE A 134 9.73 -3.18 0.19
N ALA A 135 10.46 -2.45 -0.65
CA ALA A 135 9.89 -1.31 -1.39
C ALA A 135 8.71 -1.77 -2.28
N VAL A 136 8.85 -2.89 -2.99
CA VAL A 136 7.76 -3.45 -3.81
C VAL A 136 6.56 -3.86 -2.96
N ALA A 137 6.78 -4.46 -1.78
CA ALA A 137 5.71 -4.74 -0.81
C ALA A 137 5.03 -3.45 -0.30
N GLY A 138 5.81 -2.40 -0.06
CA GLY A 138 5.32 -1.06 0.29
C GLY A 138 4.44 -0.48 -0.82
N ARG A 139 4.88 -0.51 -2.07
CA ARG A 139 4.09 -0.06 -3.24
C ARG A 139 2.79 -0.86 -3.36
N PHE A 140 2.83 -2.17 -3.17
CA PHE A 140 1.61 -2.99 -3.18
C PHE A 140 0.61 -2.55 -2.11
N THR A 141 1.11 -2.24 -0.91
CA THR A 141 0.29 -1.70 0.19
C THR A 141 -0.39 -0.40 -0.21
N ILE A 142 0.34 0.53 -0.83
CA ILE A 142 -0.23 1.79 -1.33
C ILE A 142 -1.25 1.54 -2.45
N ALA A 143 -1.00 0.60 -3.36
CA ALA A 143 -1.96 0.21 -4.40
C ALA A 143 -3.29 -0.29 -3.81
N LEU A 144 -3.25 -1.05 -2.72
CA LEU A 144 -4.45 -1.50 -2.00
C LEU A 144 -5.20 -0.32 -1.35
N LEU A 145 -4.47 0.57 -0.66
CA LEU A 145 -5.06 1.74 0.01
C LEU A 145 -5.66 2.73 -1.00
N ASP A 146 -5.01 2.95 -2.14
CA ASP A 146 -5.55 3.80 -3.19
C ASP A 146 -6.77 3.16 -3.87
N THR A 147 -6.79 1.84 -4.03
CA THR A 147 -7.98 1.14 -4.52
C THR A 147 -9.15 1.27 -3.54
N LEU A 148 -8.88 1.20 -2.23
CA LEU A 148 -9.87 1.52 -1.21
C LEU A 148 -10.36 2.97 -1.33
N THR A 149 -9.47 3.92 -1.63
CA THR A 149 -9.84 5.33 -1.84
C THR A 149 -10.81 5.50 -3.01
N ILE A 150 -10.67 4.76 -4.11
CA ILE A 150 -11.67 4.74 -5.22
C ILE A 150 -13.07 4.40 -4.66
N PHE A 151 -13.16 3.37 -3.83
CA PHE A 151 -14.42 2.96 -3.21
C PHE A 151 -14.97 4.02 -2.24
N LEU A 152 -14.12 4.62 -1.41
CA LEU A 152 -14.51 5.69 -0.49
C LEU A 152 -15.03 6.93 -1.23
N LEU A 153 -14.42 7.29 -2.37
CA LEU A 153 -14.89 8.38 -3.23
C LEU A 153 -16.24 8.05 -3.87
N TYR A 154 -16.49 6.79 -4.26
CA TYR A 154 -17.82 6.37 -4.68
C TYR A 154 -18.85 6.58 -3.56
N LEU A 155 -18.54 6.19 -2.32
CA LEU A 155 -19.45 6.36 -1.18
C LEU A 155 -19.74 7.84 -0.90
N LEU A 156 -18.69 8.67 -0.85
CA LEU A 156 -18.80 10.10 -0.61
C LEU A 156 -19.58 10.82 -1.72
N GLY A 157 -19.21 10.58 -2.98
CA GLY A 157 -19.92 11.16 -4.12
C GLY A 157 -21.37 10.68 -4.21
N SER A 158 -21.64 9.42 -3.85
CA SER A 158 -23.00 8.87 -3.76
C SER A 158 -23.84 9.54 -2.67
N ARG A 159 -23.20 9.92 -1.55
CA ARG A 159 -23.84 10.63 -0.44
C ARG A 159 -24.21 12.06 -0.81
N MET A 160 -23.40 12.74 -1.62
CA MET A 160 -23.57 14.15 -1.98
C MET A 160 -24.42 14.36 -3.23
N PHE A 161 -24.20 13.57 -4.28
CA PHE A 161 -24.78 13.79 -5.62
C PHE A 161 -25.53 12.58 -6.18
N GLY A 162 -25.75 11.56 -5.35
CA GLY A 162 -26.37 10.30 -5.76
C GLY A 162 -25.40 9.37 -6.52
N ARG A 163 -25.87 8.15 -6.82
CA ARG A 163 -25.01 7.06 -7.33
C ARG A 163 -24.24 7.39 -8.61
N GLY A 164 -24.81 8.24 -9.47
CA GLY A 164 -24.14 8.70 -10.69
C GLY A 164 -22.94 9.59 -10.39
N GLY A 165 -23.09 10.55 -9.48
CA GLY A 165 -21.98 11.38 -9.02
C GLY A 165 -20.90 10.55 -8.30
N GLY A 166 -21.31 9.57 -7.50
CA GLY A 166 -20.38 8.61 -6.89
C GLY A 166 -19.57 7.82 -7.91
N LEU A 167 -20.22 7.24 -8.93
CA LEU A 167 -19.52 6.53 -10.01
C LEU A 167 -18.57 7.45 -10.77
N LEU A 168 -18.98 8.68 -11.07
CA LEU A 168 -18.12 9.64 -11.77
C LEU A 168 -16.87 9.98 -10.93
N ALA A 169 -17.03 10.23 -9.64
CA ALA A 169 -15.92 10.51 -8.72
C ALA A 169 -14.93 9.34 -8.64
N ALA A 170 -15.43 8.12 -8.49
CA ALA A 170 -14.61 6.91 -8.48
C ALA A 170 -13.88 6.69 -9.81
N THR A 171 -14.57 6.87 -10.94
CA THR A 171 -13.95 6.76 -12.26
C THR A 171 -12.83 7.78 -12.45
N PHE A 172 -13.04 9.06 -12.13
CA PHE A 172 -12.01 10.07 -12.30
C PHE A 172 -10.76 9.80 -11.45
N TYR A 173 -10.92 9.31 -10.23
CA TYR A 173 -9.78 8.94 -9.39
C TYR A 173 -9.15 7.58 -9.78
N ALA A 174 -9.93 6.63 -10.29
CA ALA A 174 -9.38 5.36 -10.78
C ALA A 174 -8.38 5.57 -11.93
N PHE A 175 -8.67 6.54 -12.81
CA PHE A 175 -7.88 6.87 -14.00
C PHE A 175 -7.01 8.14 -13.86
N SER A 176 -6.86 8.69 -12.65
CA SER A 176 -5.90 9.78 -12.45
C SER A 176 -4.47 9.24 -12.59
N ALA A 177 -3.62 9.95 -13.33
CA ALA A 177 -2.22 9.60 -13.44
C ALA A 177 -1.54 9.79 -12.07
N GLN A 178 -1.13 8.68 -11.46
CA GLN A 178 -0.42 8.66 -10.18
C GLN A 178 0.69 7.61 -10.26
N ALA A 179 1.86 7.96 -9.73
CA ALA A 179 2.90 6.98 -9.44
C ALA A 179 2.62 6.36 -8.08
N ILE A 180 2.82 5.05 -7.97
CA ILE A 180 2.78 4.29 -6.71
C ILE A 180 4.19 3.80 -6.40
#